data_AF-A4WJT5-F1
#
_entry.id   AF-A4WJT5-F1
#
_cell.length_a   1.000
_cell.length_b   1.000
_cell.length_c   1.000
_cell.angle_alpha   90.00
_cell.angle_beta   90.00
_cell.angle_gamma   90.00
#
_symmetry.space_group_name_H-M   'P 1'
#
loop_
_entity.id
_entity.type
_entity.pdbx_description
1 polymer ?
#
loop_
_entity_poly.entity_id
_entity_poly.type
_entity_poly.pdbx_seq_one_letter_code
_entity_poly.pdbx_strand_id
1 'polypeptide(L)'
;MRVTTGLKWGLVVGAVVGVLQGIVSYLEYLETGEALLRFIYQEMIRQGTPPEVATRALEISRFFIGPGAVVSSIIGNVITYLIIGIIMAAVWEKLRTGWLVKGVIFSVALLAITVIPALVSPPPPGYPRSPIQYTALHIAISFAGPLLLAAFLNKTAQKEVTS
;
A
#
# COMPACT_ATOMS: atom_id res chain seq x y z
N MET A 1 22.22 -10.65 -9.89
CA MET A 1 20.80 -10.80 -10.29
C MET A 1 20.40 -9.85 -11.43
N ARG A 2 19.56 -10.29 -12.37
CA ARG A 2 19.05 -9.46 -13.49
C ARG A 2 17.91 -8.53 -13.05
N VAL A 3 17.88 -7.30 -13.59
CA VAL A 3 16.82 -6.32 -13.32
C VAL A 3 15.44 -6.81 -13.81
N THR A 4 15.40 -7.55 -14.92
CA THR A 4 14.18 -8.17 -15.44
C THR A 4 13.55 -9.16 -14.46
N THR A 5 14.36 -9.86 -13.65
CA THR A 5 13.89 -10.72 -12.56
C THR A 5 13.23 -9.89 -11.46
N GLY A 6 13.82 -8.75 -11.10
CA GLY A 6 13.25 -7.76 -10.18
C GLY A 6 11.91 -7.21 -10.64
N LEU A 7 11.81 -6.81 -11.91
CA LEU A 7 10.57 -6.34 -12.54
C LEU A 7 9.46 -7.40 -12.50
N LYS A 8 9.78 -8.63 -12.91
CA LYS A 8 8.80 -9.73 -12.94
C LYS A 8 8.20 -9.99 -11.57
N TRP A 9 9.06 -10.18 -10.56
CA TRP A 9 8.59 -10.50 -9.21
C TRP A 9 8.02 -9.30 -8.49
N GLY A 10 8.51 -8.08 -8.78
CA GLY A 10 7.92 -6.84 -8.33
C GLY A 10 6.47 -6.68 -8.83
N LEU A 11 6.20 -6.96 -10.10
CA LEU A 11 4.85 -6.93 -10.66
C LEU A 11 3.92 -7.93 -9.96
N VAL A 12 4.36 -9.18 -9.81
CA VAL A 12 3.56 -10.25 -9.20
C VAL A 12 3.25 -9.93 -7.74
N VAL A 13 4.27 -9.59 -6.95
CA VAL A 13 4.08 -9.27 -5.53
C VAL A 13 3.26 -7.99 -5.37
N GLY A 14 3.51 -6.98 -6.20
CA GLY A 14 2.74 -5.73 -6.20
C GLY A 14 1.26 -5.94 -6.48
N ALA A 15 0.92 -6.79 -7.45
CA ALA A 15 -0.47 -7.14 -7.72
C ALA A 15 -1.12 -7.87 -6.54
N VAL A 16 -0.45 -8.89 -5.97
CA VAL A 16 -0.97 -9.65 -4.81
C VAL A 16 -1.18 -8.74 -3.61
N VAL A 17 -0.16 -7.96 -3.24
CA VAL A 17 -0.21 -7.02 -2.12
C VAL A 17 -1.29 -5.95 -2.36
N GLY A 18 -1.37 -5.43 -3.58
CA GLY A 18 -2.38 -4.42 -3.95
C GLY A 18 -3.81 -4.92 -3.87
N VAL A 19 -4.07 -6.16 -4.28
CA VAL A 19 -5.38 -6.81 -4.12
C VAL A 19 -5.70 -6.97 -2.63
N LEU A 20 -4.77 -7.51 -1.84
CA LEU A 20 -4.99 -7.71 -0.40
C LEU A 20 -5.25 -6.39 0.32
N GLN A 21 -4.43 -5.35 0.07
CA GLN A 21 -4.66 -4.02 0.65
C GLN A 21 -5.97 -3.42 0.16
N GLY A 22 -6.32 -3.58 -1.12
CA GLY A 22 -7.56 -3.07 -1.68
C GLY A 22 -8.79 -3.70 -1.03
N ILE A 23 -8.76 -5.01 -0.77
CA ILE A 23 -9.82 -5.70 -0.03
C ILE A 23 -9.93 -5.14 1.40
N VAL A 24 -8.81 -4.97 2.11
CA VAL A 24 -8.81 -4.41 3.46
C VAL A 24 -9.38 -2.99 3.47
N SER A 25 -8.97 -2.11 2.55
CA SER A 25 -9.53 -0.76 2.43
C SER A 25 -11.02 -0.76 2.08
N TYR A 26 -11.47 -1.70 1.25
CA TYR A 26 -12.89 -1.83 0.92
C TYR A 26 -13.71 -2.28 2.13
N LEU A 27 -13.21 -3.24 2.92
CA LEU A 27 -13.86 -3.66 4.16
C LEU A 27 -13.91 -2.51 5.18
N GLU A 28 -12.82 -1.77 5.33
CA GLU A 28 -12.76 -0.57 6.17
C GLU A 28 -13.78 0.49 5.73
N TYR A 29 -13.93 0.69 4.42
CA TYR A 29 -14.94 1.59 3.85
C TYR A 29 -16.38 1.13 4.19
N LEU A 30 -16.67 -0.16 4.18
CA LEU A 30 -18.01 -0.65 4.56
C LEU A 30 -18.35 -0.32 6.02
N GLU A 31 -17.36 -0.26 6.91
CA GLU A 31 -17.57 0.07 8.33
C GLU A 31 -17.53 1.58 8.61
N THR A 32 -16.64 2.32 7.97
CA THR A 32 -16.33 3.73 8.33
C THR A 32 -16.61 4.74 7.22
N GLY A 33 -16.91 4.29 6.01
CA GLY A 33 -17.03 5.12 4.82
C GLY A 33 -18.11 6.19 4.92
N GLU A 34 -19.29 5.86 5.45
CA GLU A 34 -20.36 6.85 5.65
C GLU A 34 -19.99 7.91 6.70
N ALA A 35 -19.28 7.52 7.77
CA ALA A 35 -18.77 8.49 8.74
C ALA A 35 -17.73 9.43 8.10
N LEU A 36 -16.86 8.89 7.23
CA LEU A 36 -15.86 9.67 6.50
C LEU A 36 -16.51 10.64 5.51
N LEU A 37 -17.50 10.19 4.75
CA LEU A 37 -18.23 11.04 3.81
C LEU A 37 -19.01 12.16 4.52
N ARG A 38 -19.62 11.87 5.68
CA ARG A 38 -20.26 12.90 6.51
C ARG A 38 -19.25 13.91 7.04
N PHE A 39 -18.08 13.45 7.48
CA PHE A 39 -17.00 14.33 7.93
C PHE A 39 -16.54 15.25 6.79
N ILE A 40 -16.26 14.69 5.60
CA ILE A 40 -15.86 15.44 4.41
C ILE A 40 -16.92 16.49 4.06
N TYR A 41 -18.20 16.12 4.06
CA TYR A 41 -19.30 17.05 3.80
C TYR A 41 -19.29 18.23 4.76
N GLN A 42 -19.26 17.95 6.06
CA GLN A 42 -19.29 18.99 7.10
C GLN A 42 -18.09 19.93 6.96
N GLU A 43 -16.93 19.39 6.62
CA GLU A 43 -15.72 20.19 6.42
C GLU A 43 -15.82 21.07 5.17
N MET A 44 -16.35 20.58 4.06
CA MET A 44 -16.62 21.39 2.86
C MET A 44 -17.60 22.54 3.14
N ILE A 45 -18.67 22.27 3.89
CA ILE A 45 -19.64 23.30 4.28
C ILE A 45 -18.99 24.34 5.21
N ARG A 46 -18.17 23.91 6.19
CA ARG A 46 -17.42 24.82 7.08
C ARG A 46 -16.48 25.73 6.30
N GLN A 47 -15.91 25.24 5.20
CA GLN A 47 -15.05 26.01 4.31
C GLN A 47 -15.82 26.93 3.35
N GLY A 48 -17.16 27.02 3.48
CA GLY A 48 -18.00 27.89 2.66
C GLY A 48 -18.38 27.31 1.30
N THR A 49 -18.18 26.00 1.09
CA THR A 49 -18.58 25.37 -0.17
C THR A 49 -20.10 25.32 -0.28
N PRO A 50 -20.70 25.70 -1.43
CA PRO A 50 -22.14 25.56 -1.63
C PRO A 50 -22.61 24.10 -1.46
N PRO A 51 -23.76 23.85 -0.80
CA PRO A 51 -24.24 22.49 -0.51
C PRO A 51 -24.37 21.59 -1.72
N GLU A 52 -24.77 22.15 -2.86
CA GLU A 52 -24.92 21.43 -4.14
C GLU A 52 -23.57 20.92 -4.66
N VAL A 53 -22.53 21.76 -4.57
CA VAL A 53 -21.16 21.42 -4.98
C VAL A 53 -20.58 20.36 -4.03
N ALA A 54 -20.80 20.51 -2.73
CA ALA A 54 -20.37 19.53 -1.72
C ALA A 54 -21.03 18.16 -1.96
N THR A 55 -22.33 18.14 -2.27
CA THR A 55 -23.07 16.89 -2.52
C THR A 55 -22.53 16.17 -3.76
N ARG A 56 -22.31 16.89 -4.86
CA ARG A 56 -21.74 16.33 -6.08
C ARG A 56 -20.33 15.79 -5.87
N ALA A 57 -19.50 16.47 -5.07
CA ALA A 57 -18.16 15.99 -4.73
C ALA A 57 -18.20 14.70 -3.91
N LEU A 58 -19.19 14.54 -3.01
CA LEU A 58 -19.36 13.29 -2.25
C LEU A 58 -19.79 12.12 -3.12
N GLU A 59 -20.64 12.33 -4.12
CA GLU A 59 -21.05 11.25 -5.05
C GLU A 59 -19.83 10.66 -5.77
N ILE A 60 -18.93 11.53 -6.22
CA ILE A 60 -17.65 11.13 -6.82
C ILE A 60 -16.77 10.44 -5.77
N SER A 61 -16.67 11.03 -4.58
CA SER A 61 -15.84 10.49 -3.49
C SER A 61 -16.28 9.10 -3.04
N ARG A 62 -17.60 8.81 -3.01
CA ARG A 62 -18.15 7.49 -2.70
C ARG A 62 -17.57 6.41 -3.61
N PHE A 63 -17.42 6.70 -4.90
CA PHE A 63 -16.82 5.76 -5.84
C PHE A 63 -15.33 5.55 -5.53
N PHE A 64 -14.55 6.62 -5.35
CA PHE A 64 -13.10 6.52 -5.17
C PHE A 64 -12.68 5.97 -3.81
N ILE A 65 -13.41 6.31 -2.74
CA ILE A 65 -13.14 5.83 -1.37
C ILE A 65 -13.65 4.39 -1.20
N GLY A 66 -14.73 4.01 -1.89
CA GLY A 66 -15.27 2.65 -1.87
C GLY A 66 -14.66 1.75 -2.95
N PRO A 67 -15.40 1.36 -4.00
CA PRO A 67 -14.93 0.39 -5.00
C PRO A 67 -13.64 0.80 -5.71
N GLY A 68 -13.45 2.10 -5.94
CA GLY A 68 -12.27 2.66 -6.58
C GLY A 68 -10.99 2.49 -5.76
N ALA A 69 -11.09 2.33 -4.44
CA ALA A 69 -9.95 2.10 -3.55
C ALA A 69 -9.24 0.77 -3.86
N VAL A 70 -9.97 -0.23 -4.35
CA VAL A 70 -9.38 -1.52 -4.76
C VAL A 70 -8.49 -1.32 -5.99
N VAL A 71 -9.01 -0.65 -7.02
CA VAL A 71 -8.28 -0.42 -8.27
C VAL A 71 -7.07 0.47 -8.03
N SER A 72 -7.24 1.57 -7.28
CA SER A 72 -6.15 2.47 -6.95
C SER A 72 -5.08 1.80 -6.08
N SER A 73 -5.49 0.95 -5.13
CA SER A 73 -4.57 0.14 -4.32
C SER A 73 -3.74 -0.82 -5.18
N ILE A 74 -4.35 -1.51 -6.16
CA ILE A 74 -3.63 -2.41 -7.06
C ILE A 74 -2.59 -1.64 -7.86
N ILE A 75 -2.99 -0.54 -8.52
CA ILE A 75 -2.10 0.24 -9.37
C ILE A 75 -0.95 0.83 -8.53
N GLY A 76 -1.27 1.43 -7.38
CA GLY A 76 -0.28 2.04 -6.49
C GLY A 76 0.73 1.01 -5.96
N ASN A 77 0.27 -0.17 -5.55
CA ASN A 77 1.15 -1.24 -5.09
C ASN A 77 1.97 -1.85 -6.25
N VAL A 78 1.41 -2.02 -7.44
CA VAL A 78 2.19 -2.47 -8.60
C VAL A 78 3.36 -1.53 -8.87
N ILE A 79 3.12 -0.23 -8.90
CA ILE A 79 4.19 0.77 -9.11
C ILE A 79 5.22 0.68 -7.99
N THR A 80 4.76 0.64 -6.73
CA THR A 80 5.63 0.56 -5.55
C THR A 80 6.54 -0.66 -5.60
N TYR A 81 5.99 -1.85 -5.86
CA TYR A 81 6.75 -3.09 -5.89
C TYR A 81 7.58 -3.29 -7.15
N LEU A 82 7.24 -2.65 -8.26
CA LEU A 82 8.16 -2.56 -9.40
C LEU A 82 9.43 -1.82 -9.02
N ILE A 83 9.30 -0.66 -8.35
CA ILE A 83 10.46 0.12 -7.86
C ILE A 83 11.26 -0.70 -6.85
N ILE A 84 10.61 -1.27 -5.83
CA ILE A 84 11.27 -2.11 -4.82
C ILE A 84 11.94 -3.31 -5.48
N GLY A 85 11.28 -3.98 -6.43
CA GLY A 85 11.81 -5.13 -7.17
C GLY A 85 13.07 -4.81 -7.95
N ILE A 86 13.09 -3.67 -8.66
CA ILE A 86 14.27 -3.18 -9.38
C ILE A 86 15.42 -2.91 -8.40
N ILE A 87 15.15 -2.15 -7.34
CA ILE A 87 16.17 -1.78 -6.35
C ILE A 87 16.73 -3.03 -5.67
N MET A 88 15.85 -3.89 -5.16
CA MET A 88 16.22 -5.12 -4.45
C MET A 88 17.03 -6.06 -5.33
N ALA A 89 16.66 -6.23 -6.61
CA ALA A 89 17.44 -7.02 -7.57
C ALA A 89 18.82 -6.39 -7.84
N ALA A 90 18.90 -5.06 -7.97
CA ALA A 90 20.15 -4.35 -8.25
C ALA A 90 21.15 -4.43 -7.08
N VAL A 91 20.66 -4.40 -5.84
CA VAL A 91 21.51 -4.50 -4.64
C VAL A 91 21.67 -5.94 -4.14
N TRP A 92 21.03 -6.92 -4.80
CA TRP A 92 20.91 -8.29 -4.31
C TRP A 92 22.25 -8.91 -3.93
N GLU A 93 23.23 -8.90 -4.84
CA GLU A 93 24.56 -9.48 -4.57
C GLU A 93 25.41 -8.58 -3.66
N LYS A 94 25.17 -7.27 -3.69
CA LYS A 94 25.96 -6.28 -2.94
C LYS A 94 25.73 -6.38 -1.44
N LEU A 95 24.52 -6.74 -1.02
CA LEU A 95 24.14 -6.81 0.39
C LEU A 95 24.80 -7.98 1.15
N ARG A 96 25.38 -8.98 0.47
CA ARG A 96 26.11 -10.13 1.05
C ARG A 96 25.48 -10.78 2.30
N THR A 97 24.15 -10.71 2.44
CA THR A 97 23.37 -11.24 3.56
C THR A 97 22.35 -12.27 3.08
N GLY A 98 21.74 -12.98 4.04
CA GLY A 98 20.63 -13.90 3.76
C GLY A 98 19.40 -13.16 3.21
N TRP A 99 18.61 -13.86 2.38
CA TRP A 99 17.43 -13.29 1.75
C TRP A 99 16.39 -12.75 2.76
N LEU A 100 16.26 -13.41 3.91
CA LEU A 100 15.38 -12.97 5.00
C LEU A 100 15.78 -11.59 5.51
N VAL A 101 17.07 -11.37 5.74
CA VAL A 101 17.59 -10.08 6.21
C VAL A 101 17.34 -8.98 5.19
N LYS A 102 17.56 -9.26 3.90
CA LYS A 102 17.23 -8.32 2.81
C LYS A 102 15.74 -7.98 2.82
N GLY A 103 14.87 -9.00 2.91
CA GLY A 103 13.43 -8.81 3.00
C GLY A 103 13.04 -7.91 4.17
N VAL A 104 13.53 -8.19 5.37
CA VAL A 104 13.27 -7.38 6.58
C VAL A 104 13.72 -5.93 6.40
N ILE A 105 14.91 -5.69 5.86
CA ILE A 105 15.41 -4.31 5.62
C ILE A 105 14.43 -3.53 4.73
N PHE A 106 14.01 -4.13 3.61
CA PHE A 106 13.07 -3.47 2.71
C PHE A 106 11.66 -3.35 3.31
N SER A 107 11.21 -4.32 4.11
CA SER A 107 9.94 -4.24 4.83
C SER A 107 9.93 -3.10 5.84
N VAL A 108 10.99 -2.95 6.63
CA VAL A 108 11.13 -1.84 7.58
C VAL A 108 11.22 -0.51 6.86
N ALA A 109 11.99 -0.43 5.76
CA ALA A 109 12.09 0.79 4.95
C ALA A 109 10.73 1.19 4.36
N LEU A 110 9.97 0.23 3.81
CA LEU A 110 8.64 0.50 3.27
C LEU A 110 7.67 0.95 4.37
N LEU A 111 7.66 0.29 5.53
CA LEU A 111 6.85 0.71 6.67
C LEU A 111 7.22 2.11 7.16
N ALA A 112 8.51 2.45 7.20
CA ALA A 112 8.94 3.79 7.57
C ALA A 112 8.37 4.84 6.60
N ILE A 113 8.43 4.57 5.30
CA ILE A 113 7.90 5.47 4.26
C ILE A 113 6.38 5.63 4.38
N THR A 114 5.64 4.58 4.76
CA THR A 114 4.17 4.65 4.86
C THR A 114 3.66 5.18 6.20
N VAL A 115 4.35 4.89 7.30
CA VAL A 115 3.90 5.23 8.66
C VAL A 115 4.39 6.60 9.10
N ILE A 116 5.64 6.98 8.80
CA ILE A 116 6.22 8.26 9.27
C ILE A 116 5.38 9.47 8.81
N PRO A 117 4.88 9.56 7.56
CA PRO A 117 4.05 10.69 7.16
C PRO A 117 2.80 10.87 8.03
N ALA A 118 2.18 9.77 8.45
CA ALA A 118 0.99 9.81 9.33
C ALA A 118 1.31 10.30 10.75
N LEU A 119 2.55 10.14 11.20
CA LEU A 119 3.02 10.65 12.50
C LEU A 119 3.32 12.16 12.46
N VAL A 120 3.77 12.67 11.31
CA VAL A 120 4.12 14.08 11.13
C VAL A 120 2.89 14.93 10.81
N SER A 121 1.92 14.34 10.11
CA SER A 121 0.68 15.01 9.69
C SER A 121 -0.54 14.25 10.21
N PRO A 122 -0.88 14.40 11.50
CA PRO A 122 -2.02 13.71 12.09
C PRO A 122 -3.34 14.16 11.42
N PRO A 123 -4.35 13.28 11.39
CA PRO A 123 -5.64 13.61 10.78
C PRO A 123 -6.33 14.76 11.55
N PRO A 124 -7.17 15.56 10.86
CA PRO A 124 -7.86 16.68 11.46
C PRO A 124 -8.81 16.25 12.59
N PRO A 125 -9.15 17.16 13.54
CA PRO A 125 -10.06 16.86 14.63
C PRO A 125 -11.43 16.37 14.11
N GLY A 126 -11.92 15.28 14.68
CA GLY A 126 -13.20 14.67 14.28
C GLY A 126 -13.11 13.74 13.07
N TYR A 127 -11.92 13.53 12.50
CA TYR A 127 -11.72 12.51 11.47
C TYR A 127 -12.07 11.11 11.99
N PRO A 128 -12.94 10.35 11.30
CA PRO A 128 -13.30 9.00 11.71
C PRO A 128 -12.07 8.10 11.78
N ARG A 129 -11.84 7.49 12.93
CA ARG A 129 -10.72 6.57 13.09
C ARG A 129 -11.06 5.22 12.49
N SER A 130 -10.13 4.72 11.69
CA SER A 130 -10.10 3.32 11.26
C SER A 130 -10.12 2.40 12.48
N PRO A 131 -10.95 1.34 12.49
CA PRO A 131 -10.81 0.25 13.44
C PRO A 131 -9.40 -0.33 13.41
N ILE A 132 -8.85 -0.61 14.58
CA ILE A 132 -7.44 -0.98 14.73
C ILE A 132 -7.07 -2.23 13.93
N GLN A 133 -8.01 -3.15 13.70
CA GLN A 133 -7.77 -4.35 12.90
C GLN A 133 -7.38 -4.05 11.45
N TYR A 134 -7.97 -3.03 10.82
CA TYR A 134 -7.65 -2.68 9.43
C TYR A 134 -6.27 -2.02 9.34
N THR A 135 -5.95 -1.15 10.29
CA THR A 135 -4.60 -0.58 10.42
C THR A 135 -3.56 -1.67 10.61
N ALA A 136 -3.81 -2.64 11.49
CA ALA A 136 -2.90 -3.77 11.72
C ALA A 136 -2.75 -4.65 10.47
N LEU A 137 -3.83 -4.91 9.74
CA LEU A 137 -3.80 -5.66 8.47
C LEU A 137 -2.98 -4.93 7.40
N HIS A 138 -3.16 -3.61 7.25
CA HIS A 138 -2.38 -2.81 6.32
C HIS A 138 -0.87 -2.87 6.62
N ILE A 139 -0.50 -2.78 7.91
CA ILE A 139 0.89 -2.90 8.35
C ILE A 139 1.42 -4.30 8.06
N ALA A 140 0.68 -5.35 8.43
CA ALA A 140 1.10 -6.73 8.22
C ALA A 140 1.31 -7.06 6.74
N ILE A 141 0.38 -6.64 5.87
CA ILE A 141 0.47 -6.84 4.43
C ILE A 141 1.66 -6.06 3.84
N SER A 142 1.83 -4.80 4.24
CA SER A 142 2.96 -3.95 3.80
C SER A 142 4.30 -4.53 4.23
N PHE A 143 4.38 -5.14 5.42
CA PHE A 143 5.59 -5.80 5.90
C PHE A 143 5.85 -7.13 5.18
N ALA A 144 4.81 -7.92 4.91
CA ALA A 144 4.94 -9.22 4.26
C ALA A 144 5.38 -9.12 2.80
N GLY A 145 4.98 -8.07 2.08
CA GLY A 145 5.27 -7.97 0.66
C GLY A 145 6.76 -7.97 0.30
N PRO A 146 7.64 -7.15 0.92
CA PRO A 146 9.06 -7.18 0.58
C PRO A 146 9.76 -8.49 1.00
N LEU A 147 9.26 -9.17 2.04
CA LEU A 147 9.69 -10.52 2.40
C LEU A 147 9.34 -11.54 1.30
N LEU A 148 8.10 -11.50 0.79
CA LEU A 148 7.67 -12.35 -0.31
C LEU A 148 8.50 -12.10 -1.57
N LEU A 149 8.74 -10.83 -1.89
CA LEU A 149 9.59 -10.45 -3.02
C LEU A 149 11.01 -11.00 -2.86
N ALA A 150 11.62 -10.82 -1.68
CA ALA A 150 12.95 -11.38 -1.40
C ALA A 150 12.96 -12.91 -1.52
N ALA A 151 11.93 -13.61 -1.04
CA ALA A 151 11.82 -15.07 -1.18
C ALA A 151 11.80 -15.50 -2.66
N PHE A 152 11.03 -14.82 -3.50
CA PHE A 152 10.95 -15.12 -4.94
C PHE A 152 12.26 -14.83 -5.69
N LEU A 153 12.92 -13.71 -5.36
CA LEU A 153 14.23 -13.39 -5.91
C LEU A 153 15.27 -14.44 -5.51
N ASN A 154 15.28 -14.87 -4.24
CA ASN A 154 16.17 -15.93 -3.76
C ASN A 154 15.94 -17.25 -4.50
N LYS A 155 14.68 -17.67 -4.66
CA LYS A 155 14.33 -18.89 -5.39
C LYS A 155 14.81 -18.84 -6.85
N THR A 156 14.81 -17.65 -7.46
CA THR A 156 15.29 -17.48 -8.84
C THR A 156 16.82 -17.52 -8.91
N ALA A 157 17.50 -16.87 -7.96
CA ALA A 157 18.97 -16.92 -7.88
C ALA A 157 19.48 -18.35 -7.70
N GLN A 158 18.83 -19.16 -6.85
CA GLN A 158 19.22 -20.55 -6.65
C GLN A 158 19.09 -21.39 -7.91
N LYS A 159 18.06 -21.15 -8.73
CA LYS A 159 17.86 -21.86 -10.00
C LYS A 159 18.93 -21.54 -11.03
N GLU A 160 19.38 -20.29 -11.11
CA GLU A 160 20.44 -19.85 -12.05
C GLU A 160 21.81 -20.47 -11.72
N VAL A 161 22.05 -20.93 -10.49
CA VAL A 161 23.31 -21.58 -10.08
C VAL A 161 23.30 -23.08 -10.40
N THR A 162 22.12 -23.70 -10.47
CA THR A 162 21.96 -25.14 -10.70
C THR A 162 21.76 -25.52 -12.17
N SER A 163 21.69 -24.54 -13.07
CA SER A 163 21.52 -24.70 -14.53
C SER A 163 22.82 -24.42 -15.27
#